data_AF-A0A947JMT6-F1
#
_entry.id   AF-A0A947JMT6-F1
#
_cell.length_a   1.000
_cell.length_b   1.000
_cell.length_c   1.000
_cell.angle_alpha   90.00
_cell.angle_beta   90.00
_cell.angle_gamma   90.00
#
_symmetry.space_group_name_H-M   'P 1'
#
loop_
_entity.id
_entity.type
_entity.pdbx_description
1 polymer ?
#
loop_
_entity_poly.entity_id
_entity_poly.type
_entity_poly.pdbx_seq_one_letter_code
_entity_poly.pdbx_strand_id
1 'polypeptide(L)' 'MKNVNYNLAKLLLSKMDNVWRLENYYVRDAEAENCHSLAALREILQDEKRHIELLRQEVAKRCGSSKFD' A
#
# COMPACT_ATOMS: atom_id res chain seq x y z
N MET A 1 25.03 -2.13 -3.44
CA MET A 1 24.36 -0.89 -3.00
C MET A 1 23.05 -1.24 -2.30
N LYS A 2 22.88 -0.87 -1.03
CA LYS A 2 21.58 -0.96 -0.34
C LYS A 2 20.81 0.33 -0.64
N ASN A 3 20.05 0.37 -1.72
CA ASN A 3 19.28 1.57 -2.08
C ASN A 3 17.99 1.62 -1.24
N VAL A 4 18.10 2.11 -0.01
CA VAL A 4 16.98 2.21 0.95
C VAL A 4 15.88 3.14 0.40
N ASN A 5 16.26 4.20 -0.30
CA ASN A 5 15.32 5.14 -0.93
C ASN A 5 14.50 4.42 -2.02
N TYR A 6 15.17 3.70 -2.91
CA TYR A 6 14.53 2.86 -3.92
C TYR A 6 13.63 1.80 -3.29
N ASN A 7 14.09 1.11 -2.24
CA ASN A 7 13.30 0.08 -1.59
C ASN A 7 12.01 0.65 -0.97
N LEU A 8 12.09 1.80 -0.30
CA LEU A 8 10.92 2.48 0.27
C LEU A 8 9.96 2.94 -0.82
N ALA A 9 10.47 3.58 -1.87
CA ALA A 9 9.65 4.04 -3.00
C ALA A 9 8.99 2.86 -3.74
N LYS A 10 9.71 1.76 -3.96
CA LYS A 10 9.16 0.56 -4.60
C LYS A 10 8.14 -0.14 -3.73
N LEU A 11 8.37 -0.22 -2.43
CA LEU A 11 7.38 -0.79 -1.51
C LEU A 11 6.12 0.08 -1.48
N LEU A 12 6.27 1.40 -1.40
CA LEU A 12 5.15 2.35 -1.45
C LEU A 12 4.33 2.17 -2.74
N LEU A 13 4.98 2.11 -3.89
CA LEU A 13 4.31 1.88 -5.18
C LEU A 13 3.54 0.55 -5.17
N SER A 14 4.16 -0.53 -4.70
CA SER A 14 3.50 -1.84 -4.61
C SER A 14 2.26 -1.83 -3.72
N LYS A 15 2.32 -1.12 -2.57
CA LYS A 15 1.16 -0.94 -1.68
C LYS A 15 0.05 -0.13 -2.34
N MET A 16 0.39 0.94 -3.06
CA MET A 16 -0.58 1.74 -3.82
C MET A 16 -1.28 0.91 -4.90
N ASP A 17 -0.52 0.08 -5.63
CA ASP A 17 -1.07 -0.82 -6.64
C ASP A 17 -2.01 -1.87 -6.01
N ASN A 18 -1.66 -2.41 -4.84
CA ASN A 18 -2.52 -3.35 -4.10
C ASN A 18 -3.84 -2.71 -3.69
N VAL A 19 -3.80 -1.50 -3.10
CA VAL A 19 -5.01 -0.75 -2.73
C VAL A 19 -5.88 -0.53 -3.95
N TRP A 20 -5.31 -0.09 -5.07
CA TRP A 20 -6.06 0.12 -6.30
C TRP A 20 -6.75 -1.15 -6.78
N ARG A 21 -6.05 -2.30 -6.75
CA ARG A 21 -6.66 -3.61 -7.11
C ARG A 21 -7.76 -4.03 -6.15
N LEU A 22 -7.56 -3.86 -4.85
CA LEU A 22 -8.54 -4.17 -3.81
C LEU A 22 -9.83 -3.35 -3.98
N GLU A 23 -9.70 -2.04 -4.21
CA GLU A 23 -10.85 -1.12 -4.34
C GLU A 23 -11.63 -1.30 -5.64
N ASN A 24 -10.93 -1.59 -6.74
CA ASN A 24 -11.55 -1.62 -8.07
C ASN A 24 -12.00 -3.02 -8.51
N TYR A 25 -11.42 -4.07 -7.94
CA TYR A 25 -11.71 -5.46 -8.35
C TYR A 25 -12.01 -6.33 -7.14
N TYR A 26 -11.03 -6.61 -6.27
CA TYR A 26 -11.14 -7.76 -5.36
C TYR A 26 -12.27 -7.63 -4.34
N VAL A 27 -12.44 -6.46 -3.73
CA VAL A 27 -13.56 -6.23 -2.79
C VAL A 27 -14.89 -6.24 -3.52
N ARG A 28 -14.95 -5.67 -4.74
CA ARG A 28 -16.18 -5.62 -5.55
C ARG A 28 -16.62 -7.00 -6.00
N ASP A 29 -15.68 -7.81 -6.50
CA ASP A 29 -15.94 -9.17 -6.94
C ASP A 29 -16.40 -10.04 -5.76
N ALA A 30 -15.73 -9.93 -4.60
CA ALA A 30 -16.13 -10.65 -3.39
C ALA A 30 -17.51 -10.20 -2.86
N GLU A 31 -17.86 -8.93 -3.01
CA GLU A 31 -19.19 -8.41 -2.62
C GLU A 31 -20.27 -8.89 -3.59
N ALA A 32 -20.01 -8.88 -4.90
CA ALA A 32 -20.93 -9.38 -5.92
C ALA A 32 -21.24 -10.87 -5.77
N GLU A 33 -20.22 -11.67 -5.42
CA GLU A 33 -20.35 -13.11 -5.20
C GLU A 33 -20.80 -13.48 -3.78
N ASN A 34 -21.10 -12.49 -2.93
CA ASN A 34 -21.42 -12.67 -1.50
C ASN A 34 -20.43 -13.60 -0.78
N CYS A 35 -19.14 -13.41 -1.08
CA CYS A 35 -18.07 -14.28 -0.64
C CYS A 35 -17.77 -14.08 0.85
N HIS A 36 -17.63 -15.19 1.59
CA HIS A 36 -17.25 -15.19 3.01
C HIS A 36 -15.90 -14.50 3.28
N SER A 37 -15.05 -14.32 2.26
CA SER A 37 -13.76 -13.63 2.36
C SER A 37 -13.87 -12.09 2.32
N LEU A 38 -15.06 -11.51 2.08
CA LEU A 38 -15.24 -10.06 1.95
C LEU A 38 -14.71 -9.30 3.18
N ALA A 39 -14.95 -9.81 4.38
CA ALA A 39 -14.47 -9.18 5.63
C ALA A 39 -12.94 -9.10 5.66
N ALA A 40 -12.25 -10.20 5.34
CA ALA A 40 -10.79 -10.24 5.30
C ALA A 40 -10.21 -9.30 4.24
N LEU A 41 -10.83 -9.22 3.06
CA LEU A 41 -10.38 -8.30 2.00
C LEU A 41 -10.55 -6.83 2.40
N ARG A 42 -11.62 -6.48 3.14
CA ARG A 42 -11.80 -5.14 3.67
C ARG A 42 -10.78 -4.80 4.76
N GLU A 43 -10.44 -5.76 5.62
CA GLU A 43 -9.39 -5.59 6.64
C GLU A 43 -8.03 -5.36 5.99
N ILE A 44 -7.65 -6.19 5.02
CA ILE A 44 -6.41 -6.04 4.24
C ILE A 44 -6.37 -4.68 3.55
N LEU A 45 -7.47 -4.21 2.95
CA LEU A 45 -7.53 -2.89 2.33
C LEU A 45 -7.23 -1.75 3.32
N GLN A 46 -7.78 -1.82 4.54
CA GLN A 46 -7.51 -0.83 5.58
C GLN A 46 -6.04 -0.86 6.03
N ASP A 47 -5.47 -2.06 6.19
CA ASP A 47 -4.07 -2.21 6.55
C ASP A 47 -3.12 -1.72 5.46
N GLU A 48 -3.39 -2.02 4.18
CA GLU A 48 -2.59 -1.49 3.06
C GLU A 48 -2.63 0.05 3.02
N LYS A 49 -3.79 0.67 3.28
CA LYS A 49 -3.90 2.14 3.42
C LYS A 49 -3.06 2.69 4.58
N ARG A 50 -3.07 2.01 5.74
CA ARG A 50 -2.21 2.36 6.88
C ARG A 50 -0.73 2.24 6.52
N HIS A 51 -0.34 1.18 5.82
CA HIS A 51 1.02 0.97 5.35
C HIS A 51 1.48 2.07 4.37
N ILE A 52 0.62 2.51 3.46
CA ILE A 52 0.90 3.63 2.54
C ILE A 52 1.23 4.89 3.33
N GLU A 53 0.45 5.22 4.37
CA GLU A 53 0.69 6.43 5.16
C GLU A 53 2.02 6.37 5.93
N LEU A 54 2.33 5.22 6.55
CA LEU A 54 3.62 4.99 7.19
C LEU A 54 4.79 5.17 6.21
N LEU A 55 4.67 4.61 5.01
CA LEU A 55 5.71 4.71 3.98
C LEU A 55 5.83 6.14 3.43
N ARG A 56 4.72 6.86 3.26
CA ARG A 56 4.72 8.28 2.86
C ARG A 56 5.48 9.15 3.86
N GLN A 57 5.24 8.94 5.15
CA GLN A 57 5.95 9.66 6.21
C GLN A 57 7.45 9.38 6.19
N GLU A 58 7.86 8.11 6.03
CA GLU A 58 9.28 7.75 5.95
C GLU A 58 9.95 8.29 4.68
N VAL A 59 9.28 8.22 3.52
CA VAL A 59 9.77 8.84 2.27
C VAL A 59 9.92 10.35 2.46
N ALA A 60 8.93 11.04 3.04
CA ALA A 60 8.99 12.48 3.29
C ALA A 60 10.14 12.86 4.24
N LYS A 61 10.35 12.12 5.33
CA LYS A 61 11.49 12.31 6.24
C LYS A 61 12.81 12.18 5.51
N ARG A 62 12.93 11.19 4.61
CA ARG A 62 14.15 10.98 3.84
C ARG A 62 14.36 12.02 2.75
N CYS A 63 13.32 12.51 2.08
CA CYS A 63 13.39 13.63 1.14
C CYS A 63 13.78 14.96 1.83
N GLY A 64 13.28 15.19 3.05
CA GLY A 64 13.62 16.36 3.86
C GLY A 64 15.02 16.30 4.47
N SER A 65 15.55 15.09 4.66
CA SER A 65 16.98 14.89 4.93
C SER A 65 17.76 15.02 3.62
N SER A 66 18.92 15.67 3.61
CA SER A 66 19.79 15.81 2.43
C SER A 66 20.47 14.48 1.99
N LYS A 67 19.79 13.34 2.22
CA LYS A 67 20.22 11.94 2.01
C LYS A 67 19.22 11.16 1.14
N PHE A 68 18.53 11.86 0.24
CA PHE A 68 17.66 11.26 -0.76
C PHE A 68 18.38 11.17 -2.12
N ASP A 69 19.37 10.28 -2.14
CA ASP A 69 20.22 9.91 -3.26
C ASP A 69 19.91 8.51 -3.82
#